data_AF-A0A2E5KUW6-F1
#
_entry.id   AF-A0A2E5KUW6-F1
#
_cell.length_a   1.000
_cell.length_b   1.000
_cell.length_c   1.000
_cell.angle_alpha   90.00
_cell.angle_beta   90.00
_cell.angle_gamma   90.00
#
_symmetry.space_group_name_H-M   'P 1'
#
loop_
_entity.id
_entity.type
_entity.pdbx_description
1 polymer ?
#
loop_
_entity_poly.entity_id
_entity_poly.type
_entity_poly.pdbx_seq_one_letter_code
_entity_poly.pdbx_strand_id
1 'polypeptide(L)'
;MNTTTDHNSIPEDSELLDLLLEDQRKNSITFQPSEYWKPYSVRIRDELWNSGLASFRRNPRIAKGYSDVLVRDPFDLMDRTAMTWRFHKLISWLPFVKSKVFSHYKRAIAASQNEAVRVRSELSRFRNADMLETHASTLASMNTMLGSPEAYFLWSDQRIALNYLEQLCVIENFRSEIGFDRAQSFLEIGGGFGSHAHLILTLYPQIEKYLYIDLPPMLYVGTQYLRAHFGDSVYTYADWSKDRPDDLNQISNRILCLPPWCLEHCTFNWDAAFSMASFQEMRSDQVLYYLDFLGKNAASEDSNLALLYYRSGNNSMSLDSLEEYFQQGMKLRRFEPEAAYTPSRFVYSVASPLIVS
;
A
#
# COMPACT_ATOMS: atom_id res chain seq x y z
N MET A 1 8.54 33.83 -10.05
CA MET A 1 7.10 33.55 -10.07
C MET A 1 6.85 32.52 -8.98
N ASN A 2 6.23 32.92 -7.87
CA ASN A 2 5.93 32.02 -6.77
C ASN A 2 4.78 31.11 -7.19
N THR A 3 5.09 29.86 -7.53
CA THR A 3 4.11 28.79 -7.66
C THR A 3 3.66 28.43 -6.25
N THR A 4 2.53 28.98 -5.83
CA THR A 4 1.74 28.41 -4.74
C THR A 4 1.33 27.01 -5.17
N THR A 5 2.08 26.00 -4.76
CA THR A 5 1.67 24.59 -4.83
C THR A 5 0.39 24.46 -4.02
N ASP A 6 -0.70 24.18 -4.71
CA ASP A 6 -1.97 23.86 -4.06
C ASP A 6 -1.78 22.54 -3.29
N HIS A 7 -1.62 22.61 -1.97
CA HIS A 7 -1.30 21.49 -1.07
C HIS A 7 -2.39 20.39 -1.01
N ASN A 8 -3.36 20.42 -1.94
CA ASN A 8 -4.50 19.51 -2.02
C ASN A 8 -4.56 18.69 -3.31
N SER A 9 -3.65 18.89 -4.27
CA SER A 9 -3.62 18.11 -5.52
C SER A 9 -2.47 17.11 -5.54
N ILE A 10 -2.75 15.88 -5.99
CA ILE A 10 -1.70 14.88 -6.26
C ILE A 10 -1.05 15.24 -7.60
N PRO A 11 0.29 15.40 -7.67
CA PRO A 11 0.97 15.68 -8.93
C PRO A 11 0.79 14.50 -9.90
N GLU A 12 0.66 14.80 -11.18
CA GLU A 12 0.58 13.80 -12.25
C GLU A 12 1.83 13.90 -13.12
N ASP A 13 2.44 12.75 -13.40
CA ASP A 13 3.67 12.61 -14.19
C ASP A 13 3.52 11.39 -15.10
N SER A 14 2.85 11.58 -16.24
CA SER A 14 2.61 10.48 -17.18
C SER A 14 3.92 9.88 -17.71
N GLU A 15 4.99 10.68 -17.80
CA GLU A 15 6.30 10.21 -18.25
C GLU A 15 6.89 9.19 -17.27
N LEU A 16 6.78 9.43 -15.96
CA LEU A 16 7.18 8.46 -14.94
C LEU A 16 6.40 7.14 -15.05
N LEU A 17 5.08 7.21 -15.26
CA LEU A 17 4.25 6.01 -15.42
C LEU A 17 4.67 5.21 -16.66
N ASP A 18 4.85 5.88 -17.79
CA ASP A 18 5.26 5.24 -19.04
C ASP A 18 6.65 4.59 -18.91
N LEU A 19 7.60 5.30 -18.30
CA LEU A 19 8.95 4.80 -18.02
C LEU A 19 8.91 3.52 -17.16
N LEU A 20 8.18 3.55 -16.05
CA LEU A 20 8.03 2.38 -15.16
C LEU A 20 7.43 1.17 -15.90
N LEU A 21 6.39 1.40 -16.69
CA LEU A 21 5.70 0.31 -17.42
C LEU A 21 6.55 -0.23 -18.57
N GLU A 22 7.29 0.63 -19.26
CA GLU A 22 8.19 0.22 -20.33
C GLU A 22 9.33 -0.63 -19.81
N ASP A 23 10.00 -0.18 -18.77
CA ASP A 23 11.15 -0.90 -18.23
C ASP A 23 10.71 -2.16 -17.48
N GLN A 24 9.52 -2.20 -16.85
CA GLN A 24 8.97 -3.46 -16.35
C GLN A 24 8.93 -4.50 -17.46
N ARG A 25 8.44 -4.20 -18.66
CA ARG A 25 8.33 -5.19 -19.75
C ARG A 25 9.68 -5.72 -20.24
N LYS A 26 10.77 -4.96 -20.04
CA LYS A 26 12.12 -5.36 -20.45
C LYS A 26 12.83 -6.21 -19.39
N ASN A 27 12.34 -6.19 -18.15
CA ASN A 27 12.94 -6.89 -17.02
C ASN A 27 12.57 -8.38 -16.98
N SER A 28 13.32 -9.13 -16.18
CA SER A 28 13.14 -10.57 -16.01
C SER A 28 11.73 -10.93 -15.51
N ILE A 29 11.34 -12.20 -15.71
CA ILE A 29 10.03 -12.69 -15.26
C ILE A 29 9.81 -12.48 -13.76
N THR A 30 10.87 -12.50 -12.95
CA THR A 30 10.85 -12.28 -11.50
C THR A 30 10.29 -10.91 -11.13
N PHE A 31 10.45 -9.90 -11.98
CA PHE A 31 9.92 -8.55 -11.73
C PHE A 31 8.59 -8.23 -12.43
N GLN A 32 8.02 -9.23 -13.13
CA GLN A 32 6.68 -9.13 -13.69
C GLN A 32 5.62 -9.40 -12.62
N PRO A 33 4.41 -8.80 -12.73
CA PRO A 33 3.31 -9.12 -11.83
C PRO A 33 3.02 -10.63 -11.82
N SER A 34 2.76 -11.18 -10.64
CA SER A 34 2.26 -12.55 -10.50
C SER A 34 0.91 -12.72 -11.19
N GLU A 35 0.45 -13.96 -11.34
CA GLU A 35 -0.87 -14.31 -11.84
C GLU A 35 -1.98 -13.61 -11.07
N TYR A 36 -1.77 -13.39 -9.77
CA TYR A 36 -2.67 -12.65 -8.89
C TYR A 36 -2.72 -11.16 -9.26
N TRP A 37 -1.56 -10.49 -9.39
CA TRP A 37 -1.48 -9.04 -9.61
C TRP A 37 -1.58 -8.60 -11.07
N LYS A 38 -1.39 -9.49 -12.03
CA LYS A 38 -1.47 -9.19 -13.47
C LYS A 38 -2.80 -8.52 -13.89
N PRO A 39 -4.00 -9.06 -13.56
CA PRO A 39 -5.26 -8.41 -13.92
C PRO A 39 -5.45 -7.05 -13.22
N TYR A 40 -4.97 -6.90 -11.98
CA TYR A 40 -5.02 -5.63 -11.26
C TYR A 40 -4.15 -4.59 -11.94
N SER A 41 -2.91 -4.94 -12.26
CA SER A 41 -1.92 -4.05 -12.87
C SER A 41 -2.41 -3.48 -14.20
N VAL A 42 -2.99 -4.33 -15.07
CA VAL A 42 -3.57 -3.91 -16.35
C VAL A 42 -4.74 -2.94 -16.13
N ARG A 43 -5.68 -3.30 -15.25
CA ARG A 43 -6.86 -2.49 -14.96
C ARG A 43 -6.49 -1.11 -14.39
N ILE A 44 -5.53 -1.07 -13.47
CA ILE A 44 -5.11 0.15 -12.78
C ILE A 44 -4.41 1.07 -13.78
N ARG A 45 -3.43 0.56 -14.53
CA ARG A 45 -2.76 1.30 -15.61
C ARG A 45 -3.77 1.94 -16.55
N ASP A 46 -4.70 1.15 -17.08
CA ASP A 46 -5.67 1.64 -18.06
C ASP A 46 -6.57 2.73 -17.46
N GLU A 47 -6.93 2.60 -16.18
CA GLU A 47 -7.76 3.62 -15.52
C GLU A 47 -6.98 4.89 -15.16
N LEU A 48 -5.68 4.79 -14.83
CA LEU A 48 -4.82 5.95 -14.55
C LEU A 48 -4.77 6.91 -15.73
N TRP A 49 -4.60 6.40 -16.96
CA TRP A 49 -4.62 7.24 -18.17
C TRP A 49 -5.99 7.89 -18.46
N ASN A 50 -7.08 7.34 -17.93
CA ASN A 50 -8.43 7.85 -18.18
C ASN A 50 -8.88 8.87 -17.13
N SER A 51 -8.57 8.61 -15.87
CA SER A 51 -9.20 9.27 -14.72
C SER A 51 -8.22 10.08 -13.86
N GLY A 52 -6.91 9.95 -14.08
CA GLY A 52 -5.88 10.60 -13.28
C GLY A 52 -5.86 10.16 -11.81
N LEU A 53 -5.25 10.97 -10.95
CA LEU A 53 -5.03 10.64 -9.53
C LEU A 53 -5.93 11.42 -8.56
N ALA A 54 -6.55 12.52 -8.96
CA ALA A 54 -7.26 13.44 -8.05
C ALA A 54 -8.27 12.74 -7.10
N SER A 55 -8.97 11.71 -7.57
CA SER A 55 -9.93 10.93 -6.78
C SER A 55 -9.67 9.43 -6.81
N PHE A 56 -8.40 9.01 -6.89
CA PHE A 56 -8.07 7.60 -7.09
C PHE A 56 -8.62 6.67 -5.99
N ARG A 57 -8.71 7.14 -4.73
CA ARG A 57 -9.21 6.36 -3.58
C ARG A 57 -10.72 6.15 -3.61
N ARG A 58 -11.42 6.94 -4.43
CA ARG A 58 -12.84 6.73 -4.74
C ARG A 58 -13.04 5.89 -5.99
N ASN A 59 -12.03 5.76 -6.84
CA ASN A 59 -12.13 5.03 -8.09
C ASN A 59 -11.83 3.54 -7.88
N PRO A 60 -12.84 2.64 -7.94
CA PRO A 60 -12.60 1.22 -7.69
C PRO A 60 -11.65 0.59 -8.70
N ARG A 61 -11.61 1.12 -9.92
CA ARG A 61 -10.74 0.64 -10.99
C ARG A 61 -9.27 1.01 -10.79
N ILE A 62 -8.97 1.97 -9.93
CA ILE A 62 -7.62 2.20 -9.41
C ILE A 62 -7.49 1.49 -8.07
N ALA A 63 -8.15 1.99 -7.02
CA ALA A 63 -7.89 1.65 -5.63
C ALA A 63 -8.25 0.21 -5.17
N LYS A 64 -9.07 -0.56 -5.90
CA LYS A 64 -9.47 -1.89 -5.44
C LYS A 64 -8.27 -2.83 -5.39
N GLY A 65 -7.99 -3.37 -4.21
CA GLY A 65 -6.92 -4.35 -3.96
C GLY A 65 -5.91 -3.85 -2.93
N TYR A 66 -5.65 -2.54 -2.90
CA TYR A 66 -4.56 -1.96 -2.10
C TYR A 66 -4.92 -0.63 -1.40
N SER A 67 -6.17 -0.18 -1.48
CA SER A 67 -6.65 1.08 -0.90
C SER A 67 -8.07 0.95 -0.34
N ASP A 68 -8.64 2.04 0.17
CA ASP A 68 -9.86 2.09 1.00
C ASP A 68 -11.17 2.33 0.23
N VAL A 69 -11.19 1.93 -1.04
CA VAL A 69 -12.35 2.11 -1.91
C VAL A 69 -13.50 1.15 -1.59
N LEU A 70 -14.72 1.68 -1.59
CA LEU A 70 -15.95 0.91 -1.47
C LEU A 70 -16.50 0.61 -2.87
N VAL A 71 -16.45 -0.67 -3.28
CA VAL A 71 -17.06 -1.11 -4.54
C VAL A 71 -18.58 -1.21 -4.34
N ARG A 72 -19.32 -0.24 -4.87
CA ARG A 72 -20.79 -0.19 -4.78
C ARG A 72 -21.47 -0.64 -6.05
N ASP A 73 -20.88 -0.34 -7.21
CA ASP A 73 -21.41 -0.81 -8.47
C ASP A 73 -20.74 -2.15 -8.81
N PRO A 74 -21.47 -3.26 -8.89
CA PRO A 74 -20.91 -4.58 -9.21
C PRO A 74 -20.30 -4.61 -10.61
N PHE A 75 -20.55 -3.59 -11.43
CA PHE A 75 -20.04 -3.48 -12.78
C PHE A 75 -18.80 -2.57 -12.90
N ASP A 76 -18.37 -1.90 -11.83
CA ASP A 76 -17.17 -1.02 -11.84
C ASP A 76 -15.92 -1.79 -12.28
N LEU A 77 -15.81 -3.06 -11.89
CA LEU A 77 -14.66 -3.92 -12.15
C LEU A 77 -14.83 -4.84 -13.35
N MET A 78 -15.94 -4.75 -14.08
CA MET A 78 -16.10 -5.54 -15.31
C MET A 78 -15.05 -5.14 -16.36
N ASP A 79 -14.63 -6.13 -17.13
CA ASP A 79 -13.88 -5.90 -18.36
C ASP A 79 -14.75 -5.15 -19.36
N ARG A 80 -14.34 -3.92 -19.70
CA ARG A 80 -15.08 -3.04 -20.62
C ARG A 80 -15.01 -3.51 -22.08
N THR A 81 -14.09 -4.41 -22.41
CA THR A 81 -13.95 -4.99 -23.75
C THR A 81 -14.89 -6.19 -23.96
N ALA A 82 -15.30 -6.84 -22.88
CA ALA A 82 -16.14 -8.03 -22.93
C ALA A 82 -17.54 -7.72 -23.48
N MET A 83 -18.09 -8.67 -24.26
CA MET A 83 -19.44 -8.58 -24.79
C MET A 83 -20.50 -8.44 -23.68
N THR A 84 -20.24 -9.06 -22.52
CA THR A 84 -21.08 -8.97 -21.32
C THR A 84 -21.20 -7.53 -20.80
N TRP A 85 -20.13 -6.72 -20.87
CA TRP A 85 -20.19 -5.30 -20.49
C TRP A 85 -21.07 -4.49 -21.45
N ARG A 86 -21.00 -4.79 -22.76
CA ARG A 86 -21.86 -4.13 -23.77
C ARG A 86 -23.34 -4.44 -23.54
N PHE A 87 -23.67 -5.70 -23.27
CA PHE A 87 -25.03 -6.10 -22.91
C PHE A 87 -25.49 -5.46 -21.60
N HIS A 88 -24.65 -5.47 -20.57
CA HIS A 88 -24.95 -4.80 -19.31
C HIS A 88 -25.22 -3.30 -19.53
N LYS A 89 -24.36 -2.60 -20.29
CA LYS A 89 -24.54 -1.17 -20.59
C LYS A 89 -25.86 -0.89 -21.30
N LEU A 90 -26.26 -1.76 -22.23
CA LEU A 90 -27.54 -1.65 -22.92
C LEU A 90 -28.73 -1.84 -21.95
N ILE A 91 -28.70 -2.91 -21.15
CA ILE A 91 -29.79 -3.27 -20.22
C ILE A 91 -29.92 -2.25 -19.08
N SER A 92 -28.80 -1.82 -18.50
CA SER A 92 -28.76 -0.83 -17.40
C SER A 92 -29.18 0.57 -17.83
N TRP A 93 -29.20 0.87 -19.13
CA TRP A 93 -29.68 2.15 -19.66
C TRP A 93 -31.19 2.18 -19.88
N LEU A 94 -31.87 1.02 -19.89
CA LEU A 94 -33.33 0.96 -19.99
C LEU A 94 -33.98 1.70 -18.81
N PRO A 95 -34.94 2.62 -19.03
CA PRO A 95 -35.45 3.52 -17.98
C PRO A 95 -35.99 2.80 -16.74
N PHE A 96 -36.73 1.70 -16.92
CA PHE A 96 -37.25 0.91 -15.80
C PHE A 96 -36.13 0.24 -14.99
N VAL A 97 -35.19 -0.41 -15.68
CA VAL A 97 -34.05 -1.11 -15.06
C VAL A 97 -33.16 -0.11 -14.30
N LYS A 98 -32.82 1.01 -14.95
CA LYS A 98 -32.03 2.10 -14.35
C LYS A 98 -32.70 2.69 -13.11
N SER A 99 -33.97 3.07 -13.23
CA SER A 99 -34.67 3.85 -12.20
C SER A 99 -35.21 3.00 -11.04
N LYS A 100 -35.65 1.76 -11.29
CA LYS A 100 -36.29 0.92 -10.26
C LYS A 100 -35.36 -0.16 -9.71
N VAL A 101 -34.58 -0.82 -10.55
CA VAL A 101 -33.72 -1.95 -10.11
C VAL A 101 -32.36 -1.43 -9.66
N PHE A 102 -31.60 -0.81 -10.57
CA PHE A 102 -30.23 -0.37 -10.30
C PHE A 102 -30.16 0.73 -9.26
N SER A 103 -31.04 1.75 -9.33
CA SER A 103 -31.03 2.81 -8.33
C SER A 103 -31.37 2.29 -6.92
N HIS A 104 -32.28 1.32 -6.83
CA HIS A 104 -32.65 0.69 -5.56
C HIS A 104 -31.49 -0.17 -5.03
N TYR A 105 -30.92 -1.03 -5.87
CA TYR A 105 -29.72 -1.80 -5.53
C TYR A 105 -28.59 -0.90 -5.04
N LYS A 106 -28.25 0.17 -5.80
CA LYS A 106 -27.16 1.08 -5.44
C LYS A 106 -27.42 1.82 -4.13
N ARG A 107 -28.67 2.22 -3.85
CA ARG A 107 -29.03 2.81 -2.55
C ARG A 107 -28.92 1.79 -1.42
N ALA A 108 -29.43 0.57 -1.62
CA ALA A 108 -29.41 -0.48 -0.60
C ALA A 108 -27.97 -0.91 -0.27
N ILE A 109 -27.12 -1.15 -1.29
CA ILE A 109 -25.72 -1.52 -1.08
C ILE A 109 -24.93 -0.37 -0.47
N ALA A 110 -25.16 0.89 -0.89
CA ALA A 110 -24.51 2.05 -0.29
C ALA A 110 -24.91 2.20 1.18
N ALA A 111 -26.20 2.08 1.52
CA ALA A 111 -26.68 2.16 2.89
C ALA A 111 -26.06 1.04 3.76
N SER A 112 -26.08 -0.20 3.27
CA SER A 112 -25.50 -1.35 3.99
C SER A 112 -23.99 -1.22 4.20
N GLN A 113 -23.24 -0.83 3.17
CA GLN A 113 -21.78 -0.65 3.27
C GLN A 113 -21.44 0.54 4.16
N ASN A 114 -22.15 1.67 4.06
CA ASN A 114 -21.92 2.83 4.92
C ASN A 114 -22.18 2.48 6.38
N GLU A 115 -23.24 1.73 6.67
CA GLU A 115 -23.54 1.28 8.02
C GLU A 115 -22.47 0.31 8.54
N ALA A 116 -22.03 -0.65 7.73
CA ALA A 116 -20.95 -1.57 8.11
C ALA A 116 -19.63 -0.82 8.39
N VAL A 117 -19.29 0.16 7.56
CA VAL A 117 -18.11 1.03 7.75
C VAL A 117 -18.24 1.86 9.02
N ARG A 118 -19.42 2.45 9.28
CA ARG A 118 -19.71 3.23 10.48
C ARG A 118 -19.55 2.40 11.74
N VAL A 119 -20.25 1.26 11.82
CA VAL A 119 -20.22 0.36 13.00
C VAL A 119 -18.80 -0.16 13.24
N ARG A 120 -18.09 -0.59 12.19
CA ARG A 120 -16.72 -1.06 12.32
C ARG A 120 -15.77 0.04 12.78
N SER A 121 -15.92 1.25 12.26
CA SER A 121 -15.16 2.42 12.69
C SER A 121 -15.43 2.75 14.17
N GLU A 122 -16.69 2.83 14.58
CA GLU A 122 -17.07 3.13 15.97
C GLU A 122 -16.51 2.08 16.93
N LEU A 123 -16.67 0.79 16.59
CA LEU A 123 -16.14 -0.31 17.40
C LEU A 123 -14.61 -0.27 17.51
N SER A 124 -13.91 -0.04 16.39
CA SER A 124 -12.45 0.05 16.39
C SER A 124 -11.98 1.25 17.20
N ARG A 125 -12.62 2.42 17.07
CA ARG A 125 -12.28 3.59 17.87
C ARG A 125 -12.50 3.36 19.37
N PHE A 126 -13.60 2.71 19.73
CA PHE A 126 -13.88 2.38 21.13
C PHE A 126 -12.82 1.43 21.71
N ARG A 127 -12.43 0.40 20.95
CA ARG A 127 -11.41 -0.59 21.39
C ARG A 127 -10.01 -0.02 21.49
N ASN A 128 -9.68 0.96 20.66
CA ASN A 128 -8.34 1.54 20.56
C ASN A 128 -8.34 3.00 21.03
N ALA A 129 -9.18 3.35 22.01
CA ALA A 129 -9.37 4.73 22.44
C ALA A 129 -8.08 5.37 22.98
N ASP A 130 -7.36 4.67 23.85
CA ASP A 130 -6.12 5.18 24.47
C ASP A 130 -5.01 5.42 23.42
N MET A 131 -4.88 4.49 22.47
CA MET A 131 -3.97 4.63 21.33
C MET A 131 -4.36 5.82 20.45
N LEU A 132 -5.65 5.99 20.15
CA LEU A 132 -6.11 7.13 19.36
C LEU A 132 -5.92 8.46 20.07
N GLU A 133 -6.12 8.51 21.39
CA GLU A 133 -5.87 9.70 22.19
C GLU A 133 -4.37 10.07 22.15
N THR A 134 -3.49 9.07 22.24
CA THR A 134 -2.04 9.24 22.15
C THR A 134 -1.60 9.84 20.80
N HIS A 135 -2.22 9.42 19.69
CA HIS A 135 -1.84 9.84 18.34
C HIS A 135 -2.76 10.90 17.71
N ALA A 136 -3.75 11.39 18.46
CA ALA A 136 -4.79 12.28 17.97
C ALA A 136 -4.23 13.55 17.32
N SER A 137 -3.27 14.20 17.99
CA SER A 137 -2.64 15.44 17.50
C SER A 137 -1.85 15.19 16.21
N THR A 138 -1.13 14.07 16.12
CA THR A 138 -0.41 13.68 14.91
C THR A 138 -1.36 13.44 13.75
N LEU A 139 -2.39 12.60 13.94
CA LEU A 139 -3.39 12.33 12.89
C LEU A 139 -4.12 13.61 12.44
N ALA A 140 -4.42 14.51 13.37
CA ALA A 140 -5.05 15.80 13.12
C ALA A 140 -4.19 16.75 12.25
N SER A 141 -2.86 16.60 12.31
CA SER A 141 -1.92 17.39 11.52
C SER A 141 -1.73 16.87 10.08
N MET A 142 -2.11 15.61 9.82
CA MET A 142 -1.91 14.95 8.54
C MET A 142 -3.05 15.20 7.55
N ASN A 143 -2.74 15.41 6.28
CA ASN A 143 -3.74 15.42 5.20
C ASN A 143 -4.14 13.98 4.80
N THR A 144 -4.88 13.30 5.67
CA THR A 144 -5.31 11.90 5.43
C THR A 144 -6.39 11.76 4.34
N MET A 145 -6.99 12.87 3.90
CA MET A 145 -8.09 12.92 2.92
C MET A 145 -7.62 13.11 1.47
N LEU A 146 -6.32 13.22 1.23
CA LEU A 146 -5.75 13.30 -0.11
C LEU A 146 -6.15 12.07 -0.96
N GLY A 147 -6.53 12.29 -2.22
CA GLY A 147 -7.02 11.24 -3.12
C GLY A 147 -8.51 10.90 -2.97
N SER A 148 -9.25 11.66 -2.16
CA SER A 148 -10.72 11.57 -1.99
C SER A 148 -11.24 10.23 -1.44
N PRO A 149 -10.79 9.73 -0.28
CA PRO A 149 -11.36 8.53 0.31
C PRO A 149 -12.83 8.72 0.67
N GLU A 150 -13.62 7.67 0.48
CA GLU A 150 -15.04 7.68 0.87
C GLU A 150 -15.26 7.37 2.36
N ALA A 151 -14.34 6.61 2.95
CA ALA A 151 -14.48 6.06 4.29
C ALA A 151 -13.64 6.87 5.29
N TYR A 152 -14.29 7.63 6.17
CA TYR A 152 -13.62 8.47 7.18
C TYR A 152 -14.43 8.50 8.49
N PHE A 153 -13.79 8.94 9.57
CA PHE A 153 -14.44 9.29 10.84
C PHE A 153 -14.14 10.74 11.22
N LEU A 154 -14.93 11.29 12.15
CA LEU A 154 -14.70 12.62 12.71
C LEU A 154 -13.95 12.53 14.04
N TRP A 155 -12.93 13.35 14.18
CA TRP A 155 -12.19 13.59 15.42
C TRP A 155 -11.95 15.10 15.56
N SER A 156 -12.46 15.72 16.62
CA SER A 156 -12.39 17.18 16.83
C SER A 156 -12.77 17.99 15.56
N ASP A 157 -13.89 17.61 14.93
CA ASP A 157 -14.41 18.16 13.66
C ASP A 157 -13.54 17.97 12.40
N GLN A 158 -12.40 17.29 12.51
CA GLN A 158 -11.57 16.92 11.37
C GLN A 158 -11.95 15.53 10.82
N ARG A 159 -11.87 15.38 9.50
CA ARG A 159 -12.07 14.10 8.82
C ARG A 159 -10.75 13.35 8.77
N ILE A 160 -10.74 12.14 9.35
CA ILE A 160 -9.61 11.23 9.29
C ILE A 160 -10.03 10.00 8.48
N ALA A 161 -9.29 9.70 7.40
CA ALA A 161 -9.60 8.55 6.57
C ALA A 161 -9.40 7.23 7.34
N LEU A 162 -10.33 6.28 7.18
CA LEU A 162 -10.34 5.05 7.97
C LEU A 162 -9.15 4.13 7.70
N ASN A 163 -8.56 4.21 6.51
CA ASN A 163 -7.31 3.52 6.23
C ASN A 163 -6.20 3.90 7.21
N TYR A 164 -6.11 5.15 7.63
CA TYR A 164 -5.10 5.60 8.59
C TYR A 164 -5.31 5.00 9.99
N LEU A 165 -6.57 4.76 10.38
CA LEU A 165 -6.87 4.02 11.62
C LEU A 165 -6.44 2.55 11.53
N GLU A 166 -6.68 1.88 10.40
CA GLU A 166 -6.23 0.51 10.19
C GLU A 166 -4.70 0.42 10.22
N GLN A 167 -4.00 1.31 9.50
CA GLN A 167 -2.54 1.36 9.46
C GLN A 167 -1.94 1.71 10.83
N LEU A 168 -2.54 2.63 11.59
CA LEU A 168 -2.07 2.96 12.94
C LEU A 168 -2.20 1.76 13.90
N CYS A 169 -3.32 1.02 13.86
CA CYS A 169 -3.45 -0.23 14.62
C CYS A 169 -2.34 -1.22 14.25
N VAL A 170 -1.98 -1.33 12.96
CA VAL A 170 -0.90 -2.22 12.52
C VAL A 170 0.44 -1.76 13.08
N ILE A 171 0.77 -0.47 12.96
CA ILE A 171 2.02 0.11 13.47
C ILE A 171 2.17 -0.14 14.98
N GLU A 172 1.12 0.14 15.76
CA GLU A 172 1.17 -0.02 17.21
C GLU A 172 1.43 -1.48 17.63
N ASN A 173 0.86 -2.46 16.93
CA ASN A 173 1.15 -3.87 17.20
C ASN A 173 2.62 -4.27 16.95
N PHE A 174 3.30 -3.63 16.00
CA PHE A 174 4.70 -3.92 15.72
C PHE A 174 5.69 -3.06 16.48
N ARG A 175 5.22 -2.05 17.20
CA ARG A 175 6.11 -1.05 17.78
C ARG A 175 7.20 -1.65 18.67
N SER A 176 6.80 -2.54 19.57
CA SER A 176 7.71 -3.27 20.45
C SER A 176 8.51 -4.36 19.74
N GLU A 177 8.04 -4.80 18.57
CA GLU A 177 8.56 -5.96 17.87
C GLU A 177 9.64 -5.63 16.84
N ILE A 178 9.54 -4.50 16.16
CA ILE A 178 10.52 -4.09 15.13
C ILE A 178 11.36 -2.88 15.52
N GLY A 179 11.03 -2.22 16.63
CA GLY A 179 11.84 -1.15 17.19
C GLY A 179 11.86 0.11 16.32
N PHE A 180 10.71 0.58 15.84
CA PHE A 180 10.62 1.83 15.06
C PHE A 180 11.33 3.02 15.75
N ASP A 181 11.28 3.07 17.08
CA ASP A 181 11.89 4.14 17.90
C ASP A 181 13.42 4.23 17.74
N ARG A 182 14.10 3.15 17.29
CA ARG A 182 15.56 3.11 17.07
C ARG A 182 15.97 3.04 15.60
N ALA A 183 15.04 2.79 14.68
CA ALA A 183 15.34 2.65 13.26
C ALA A 183 15.77 3.99 12.64
N GLN A 184 16.80 3.98 11.80
CA GLN A 184 17.22 5.12 10.96
C GLN A 184 16.84 4.88 9.49
N SER A 185 16.74 3.62 9.09
CA SER A 185 16.41 3.17 7.75
C SER A 185 15.23 2.20 7.77
N PHE A 186 14.30 2.39 6.84
CA PHE A 186 13.08 1.60 6.74
C PHE A 186 12.86 1.09 5.32
N LEU A 187 12.53 -0.19 5.17
CA LEU A 187 12.17 -0.81 3.89
C LEU A 187 10.71 -1.25 3.89
N GLU A 188 9.92 -0.76 2.93
CA GLU A 188 8.54 -1.19 2.72
C GLU A 188 8.40 -1.92 1.37
N ILE A 189 7.90 -3.15 1.42
CA ILE A 189 7.58 -3.96 0.23
C ILE A 189 6.07 -4.02 0.06
N GLY A 190 5.58 -3.60 -1.10
CA GLY A 190 4.15 -3.57 -1.42
C GLY A 190 3.40 -2.45 -0.69
N GLY A 191 3.97 -1.25 -0.66
CA GLY A 191 3.43 -0.12 0.11
C GLY A 191 2.14 0.51 -0.44
N GLY A 192 1.56 -0.03 -1.52
CA GLY A 192 0.25 0.31 -2.04
C GLY A 192 0.16 1.74 -2.58
N PHE A 193 -0.48 2.64 -1.84
CA PHE A 193 -0.55 4.07 -2.20
C PHE A 193 0.25 4.98 -1.27
N GLY A 194 1.03 4.42 -0.33
CA GLY A 194 1.95 5.21 0.50
C GLY A 194 1.34 5.78 1.79
N SER A 195 0.15 5.35 2.21
CA SER A 195 -0.41 5.78 3.51
C SER A 195 0.39 5.28 4.70
N HIS A 196 0.95 4.07 4.61
CA HIS A 196 1.75 3.49 5.68
C HIS A 196 3.08 4.24 5.80
N ALA A 197 3.81 4.43 4.70
CA ALA A 197 4.96 5.34 4.62
C ALA A 197 4.66 6.73 5.20
N HIS A 198 3.54 7.36 4.82
CA HIS A 198 3.14 8.66 5.37
C HIS A 198 2.97 8.63 6.90
N LEU A 199 2.35 7.59 7.45
CA LEU A 199 2.22 7.41 8.90
C LEU A 199 3.57 7.18 9.58
N ILE A 200 4.37 6.23 9.10
CA ILE A 200 5.67 5.90 9.69
C ILE A 200 6.58 7.13 9.70
N LEU A 201 6.69 7.85 8.60
CA LEU A 201 7.57 9.02 8.48
C LEU A 201 7.14 10.20 9.34
N THR A 202 5.85 10.26 9.70
CA THR A 202 5.28 11.28 10.60
C THR A 202 5.43 10.89 12.07
N LEU A 203 5.20 9.62 12.41
CA LEU A 203 5.29 9.11 13.78
C LEU A 203 6.75 8.93 14.24
N TYR A 204 7.64 8.59 13.30
CA TYR A 204 9.05 8.30 13.55
C TYR A 204 9.92 9.21 12.68
N PRO A 205 10.02 10.51 13.02
CA PRO A 205 10.78 11.49 12.23
C PRO A 205 12.28 11.20 12.18
N GLN A 206 12.81 10.37 13.09
CA GLN A 206 14.20 9.92 13.10
C GLN A 206 14.55 8.94 11.98
N ILE A 207 13.57 8.37 11.28
CA ILE A 207 13.85 7.54 10.08
C ILE A 207 14.34 8.48 8.98
N GLU A 208 15.63 8.43 8.69
CA GLU A 208 16.34 9.25 7.70
C GLU A 208 16.24 8.70 6.28
N LYS A 209 16.01 7.39 6.14
CA LYS A 209 15.88 6.70 4.85
C LYS A 209 14.68 5.77 4.82
N TYR A 210 13.87 5.88 3.76
CA TYR A 210 12.69 5.06 3.55
C TYR A 210 12.67 4.53 2.12
N LEU A 211 13.00 3.25 1.95
CA LEU A 211 12.91 2.57 0.67
C LEU A 211 11.50 2.01 0.47
N TYR A 212 10.78 2.55 -0.51
CA TYR A 212 9.41 2.22 -0.86
C TYR A 212 9.38 1.44 -2.18
N ILE A 213 9.04 0.15 -2.09
CA ILE A 213 9.05 -0.76 -3.23
C ILE A 213 7.63 -1.22 -3.56
N ASP A 214 7.24 -1.11 -4.84
CA ASP A 214 5.98 -1.69 -5.34
C ASP A 214 6.06 -1.94 -6.86
N LEU A 215 5.05 -2.61 -7.41
CA LEU A 215 4.88 -2.79 -8.85
C LEU A 215 4.41 -1.48 -9.52
N PRO A 216 4.85 -1.17 -10.75
CA PRO A 216 4.64 0.08 -11.48
C PRO A 216 3.31 0.83 -11.33
N PRO A 217 2.12 0.27 -11.61
CA PRO A 217 0.92 1.09 -11.50
C PRO A 217 0.65 1.54 -10.05
N MET A 218 0.99 0.72 -9.06
CA MET A 218 0.87 1.08 -7.63
C MET A 218 2.02 1.96 -7.18
N LEU A 219 3.26 1.62 -7.56
CA LEU A 219 4.44 2.43 -7.28
C LEU A 219 4.26 3.86 -7.79
N TYR A 220 3.71 4.04 -8.99
CA TYR A 220 3.38 5.36 -9.52
C TYR A 220 2.40 6.10 -8.62
N VAL A 221 1.27 5.47 -8.25
CA VAL A 221 0.27 6.08 -7.37
C VAL A 221 0.89 6.46 -6.02
N GLY A 222 1.65 5.55 -5.40
CA GLY A 222 2.34 5.79 -4.14
C GLY A 222 3.40 6.90 -4.23
N THR A 223 4.19 6.92 -5.30
CA THR A 223 5.21 7.96 -5.54
C THR A 223 4.55 9.34 -5.61
N GLN A 224 3.49 9.50 -6.40
CA GLN A 224 2.81 10.78 -6.51
C GLN A 224 2.09 11.17 -5.23
N TYR A 225 1.49 10.21 -4.53
CA TYR A 225 0.89 10.44 -3.23
C TYR A 225 1.90 10.96 -2.21
N LEU A 226 3.09 10.35 -2.16
CA LEU A 226 4.17 10.76 -1.26
C LEU A 226 4.77 12.10 -1.69
N ARG A 227 4.92 12.38 -2.99
CA ARG A 227 5.36 13.69 -3.49
C ARG A 227 4.40 14.81 -3.09
N ALA A 228 3.10 14.55 -3.06
CA ALA A 228 2.13 15.54 -2.60
C ALA A 228 2.30 15.93 -1.12
N HIS A 229 2.80 15.03 -0.28
CA HIS A 229 3.04 15.28 1.15
C HIS A 229 4.46 15.77 1.45
N PHE A 230 5.46 15.24 0.75
CA PHE A 230 6.88 15.40 1.10
C PHE A 230 7.72 16.14 0.05
N GLY A 231 7.11 16.51 -1.08
CA GLY A 231 7.75 17.27 -2.15
C GLY A 231 9.07 16.65 -2.62
N ASP A 232 10.12 17.46 -2.64
CA ASP A 232 11.46 17.08 -3.11
C ASP A 232 12.18 16.08 -2.20
N SER A 233 11.61 15.73 -1.04
CA SER A 233 12.16 14.63 -0.21
C SER A 233 11.99 13.26 -0.85
N VAL A 234 11.20 13.14 -1.92
CA VAL A 234 10.94 11.90 -2.65
C VAL A 234 11.87 11.80 -3.86
N TYR A 235 12.68 10.75 -3.88
CA TYR A 235 13.48 10.29 -5.01
C TYR A 235 12.69 9.27 -5.82
N THR A 236 12.56 9.49 -7.12
CA THR A 236 11.71 8.67 -7.99
C THR A 236 12.54 7.70 -8.82
N TYR A 237 11.88 6.73 -9.46
CA TYR A 237 12.52 5.89 -10.47
C TYR A 237 13.10 6.69 -11.64
N ALA A 238 12.48 7.80 -12.04
CA ALA A 238 13.02 8.65 -13.08
C ALA A 238 14.38 9.25 -12.67
N ASP A 239 14.57 9.59 -11.40
CA ASP A 239 15.86 10.06 -10.87
C ASP A 239 16.89 8.95 -10.84
N TRP A 240 16.51 7.77 -10.34
CA TRP A 240 17.37 6.59 -10.33
C TRP A 240 17.82 6.18 -11.74
N SER A 241 16.92 6.26 -12.73
CA SER A 241 17.19 5.80 -14.10
C SER A 241 18.31 6.56 -14.80
N LYS A 242 18.59 7.81 -14.36
CA LYS A 242 19.63 8.69 -14.93
C LYS A 242 21.03 8.25 -14.52
N ASP A 243 21.23 8.05 -13.22
CA ASP A 243 22.57 7.88 -12.63
C ASP A 243 22.81 6.48 -12.07
N ARG A 244 21.74 5.73 -11.76
CA ARG A 244 21.74 4.35 -11.25
C ARG A 244 22.74 4.14 -10.10
N PRO A 245 22.61 4.88 -8.99
CA PRO A 245 23.49 4.72 -7.84
C PRO A 245 23.42 3.28 -7.31
N ASP A 246 24.58 2.76 -6.92
CA ASP A 246 24.76 1.43 -6.35
C ASP A 246 24.56 1.40 -4.84
N ASP A 247 24.75 2.51 -4.13
CA ASP A 247 24.44 2.65 -2.70
C ASP A 247 23.30 3.65 -2.47
N LEU A 248 22.10 3.13 -2.18
CA LEU A 248 20.92 3.96 -1.95
C LEU A 248 20.99 4.76 -0.64
N ASN A 249 21.83 4.36 0.31
CA ASN A 249 21.96 5.06 1.60
C ASN A 249 22.61 6.44 1.42
N GLN A 250 23.39 6.65 0.35
CA GLN A 250 24.09 7.90 0.05
C GLN A 250 23.23 8.94 -0.67
N ILE A 251 22.06 8.54 -1.17
CA ILE A 251 21.13 9.47 -1.84
C ILE A 251 20.63 10.48 -0.80
N SER A 252 20.64 11.77 -1.10
CA SER A 252 20.26 12.82 -0.12
C SER A 252 18.78 12.76 0.29
N ASN A 253 17.90 12.35 -0.63
CA ASN A 253 16.46 12.27 -0.39
C ASN A 253 16.11 11.28 0.72
N ARG A 254 15.05 11.58 1.45
CA ARG A 254 14.58 10.75 2.58
C ARG A 254 13.80 9.53 2.11
N ILE A 255 13.02 9.67 1.05
CA ILE A 255 12.07 8.65 0.58
C ILE A 255 12.51 8.21 -0.82
N LEU A 256 12.73 6.92 -1.03
CA LEU A 256 13.21 6.34 -2.27
C LEU A 256 12.12 5.43 -2.84
N CYS A 257 11.39 5.90 -3.86
CA CYS A 257 10.31 5.13 -4.49
C CYS A 257 10.83 4.41 -5.73
N LEU A 258 11.16 3.12 -5.58
CA LEU A 258 11.85 2.34 -6.61
C LEU A 258 11.10 1.04 -6.95
N PRO A 259 11.15 0.59 -8.22
CA PRO A 259 10.62 -0.71 -8.59
C PRO A 259 11.57 -1.84 -8.17
N PRO A 260 11.07 -3.09 -8.09
CA PRO A 260 11.85 -4.21 -7.55
C PRO A 260 13.16 -4.52 -8.31
N TRP A 261 13.19 -4.29 -9.62
CA TRP A 261 14.38 -4.56 -10.45
C TRP A 261 15.56 -3.63 -10.15
N CYS A 262 15.33 -2.46 -9.54
CA CYS A 262 16.44 -1.61 -9.11
C CYS A 262 17.31 -2.31 -8.07
N LEU A 263 16.74 -3.19 -7.25
CA LEU A 263 17.42 -3.90 -6.17
C LEU A 263 18.49 -4.88 -6.68
N GLU A 264 18.52 -5.22 -7.98
CA GLU A 264 19.62 -6.00 -8.58
C GLU A 264 20.91 -5.18 -8.74
N HIS A 265 20.80 -3.86 -8.69
CA HIS A 265 21.87 -2.94 -9.04
C HIS A 265 22.26 -2.02 -7.89
N CYS A 266 21.60 -2.14 -6.74
CA CYS A 266 21.86 -1.28 -5.60
C CYS A 266 21.73 -2.02 -4.26
N THR A 267 22.43 -1.52 -3.25
CA THR A 267 22.31 -1.91 -1.86
C THR A 267 21.48 -0.90 -1.08
N PHE A 268 20.83 -1.35 -0.01
CA PHE A 268 20.11 -0.49 0.93
C PHE A 268 20.11 -1.15 2.29
N ASN A 269 20.82 -0.57 3.25
CA ASN A 269 20.85 -1.15 4.59
C ASN A 269 19.57 -0.75 5.31
N TRP A 270 18.87 -1.73 5.89
CA TRP A 270 17.60 -1.49 6.56
C TRP A 270 17.67 -1.92 8.03
N ASP A 271 17.16 -1.09 8.92
CA ASP A 271 17.02 -1.39 10.36
C ASP A 271 15.68 -2.06 10.65
N ALA A 272 14.62 -1.59 9.99
CA ALA A 272 13.29 -2.16 10.08
C ALA A 272 12.69 -2.32 8.69
N ALA A 273 11.93 -3.40 8.50
CA ALA A 273 11.25 -3.65 7.24
C ALA A 273 9.78 -4.02 7.49
N PHE A 274 8.95 -3.79 6.48
CA PHE A 274 7.52 -4.10 6.54
C PHE A 274 6.99 -4.61 5.21
N SER A 275 6.10 -5.60 5.29
CA SER A 275 5.29 -6.06 4.17
C SER A 275 3.88 -6.41 4.65
N MET A 276 2.87 -5.78 4.04
CA MET A 276 1.46 -6.05 4.32
C MET A 276 0.81 -6.84 3.19
N ALA A 277 0.52 -8.11 3.47
CA ALA A 277 -0.21 -9.02 2.59
C ALA A 277 0.40 -9.19 1.17
N SER A 278 1.68 -8.84 0.97
CA SER A 278 2.31 -8.87 -0.35
C SER A 278 2.89 -10.24 -0.69
N PHE A 279 3.70 -10.83 0.19
CA PHE A 279 4.43 -12.09 -0.09
C PHE A 279 3.53 -13.27 -0.49
N GLN A 280 2.36 -13.41 0.12
CA GLN A 280 1.41 -14.49 -0.21
C GLN A 280 0.78 -14.35 -1.62
N GLU A 281 0.85 -13.16 -2.21
CA GLU A 281 0.33 -12.84 -3.54
C GLU A 281 1.43 -12.90 -4.62
N MET A 282 2.67 -13.23 -4.22
CA MET A 282 3.82 -13.38 -5.09
C MET A 282 4.05 -14.84 -5.46
N ARG A 283 4.80 -15.07 -6.56
CA ARG A 283 5.34 -16.38 -6.90
C ARG A 283 6.55 -16.71 -6.02
N SER A 284 6.89 -17.98 -5.89
CA SER A 284 8.01 -18.43 -5.05
C SER A 284 9.36 -17.84 -5.46
N ASP A 285 9.64 -17.67 -6.75
CA ASP A 285 10.87 -17.05 -7.23
C ASP A 285 11.01 -15.59 -6.75
N GLN A 286 9.90 -14.86 -6.67
CA GLN A 286 9.86 -13.48 -6.21
C GLN A 286 10.03 -13.39 -4.69
N VAL A 287 9.38 -14.29 -3.95
CA VAL A 287 9.54 -14.40 -2.49
C VAL A 287 11.01 -14.67 -2.16
N LEU A 288 11.61 -15.68 -2.80
CA LEU A 288 13.01 -16.03 -2.59
C LEU A 288 13.97 -14.89 -2.93
N TYR A 289 13.70 -14.14 -4.00
CA TYR A 289 14.48 -12.96 -4.35
C TYR A 289 14.48 -11.91 -3.24
N TYR A 290 13.30 -11.55 -2.71
CA TYR A 290 13.21 -10.58 -1.62
C TYR A 290 13.84 -11.09 -0.33
N LEU A 291 13.69 -12.38 0.00
CA LEU A 291 14.33 -12.96 1.19
C LEU A 291 15.86 -12.89 1.11
N ASP A 292 16.42 -13.17 -0.07
CA ASP A 292 17.86 -13.03 -0.32
C ASP A 292 18.32 -11.56 -0.18
N PHE A 293 17.58 -10.61 -0.77
CA PHE A 293 17.86 -9.18 -0.64
C PHE A 293 17.79 -8.73 0.83
N LEU A 294 16.73 -9.08 1.54
CA LEU A 294 16.51 -8.75 2.94
C LEU A 294 17.65 -9.28 3.81
N GLY A 295 17.99 -10.57 3.67
CA GLY A 295 19.05 -11.20 4.45
C GLY A 295 20.42 -10.56 4.23
N LYS A 296 20.76 -10.22 2.97
CA LYS A 296 22.05 -9.59 2.63
C LYS A 296 22.20 -8.14 3.08
N ASN A 297 21.08 -7.43 3.24
CA ASN A 297 21.08 -5.98 3.45
C ASN A 297 20.52 -5.56 4.82
N ALA A 298 20.33 -6.50 5.75
CA ALA A 298 19.99 -6.15 7.13
C ALA A 298 21.13 -5.32 7.74
N ALA A 299 20.79 -4.19 8.37
CA ALA A 299 21.80 -3.30 8.95
C ALA A 299 22.51 -3.93 10.16
N SER A 300 21.82 -4.83 10.87
CA SER A 300 22.32 -5.54 12.04
C SER A 300 21.49 -6.80 12.32
N GLU A 301 21.94 -7.63 13.27
CA GLU A 301 21.20 -8.80 13.76
C GLU A 301 19.87 -8.43 14.46
N ASP A 302 19.74 -7.19 14.95
CA ASP A 302 18.53 -6.66 15.56
C ASP A 302 17.51 -6.13 14.54
N SER A 303 17.81 -6.25 13.25
CA SER A 303 16.93 -5.80 12.18
C SER A 303 15.77 -6.76 12.03
N ASN A 304 14.54 -6.23 11.98
CA ASN A 304 13.33 -7.04 11.98
C ASN A 304 12.39 -6.65 10.85
N LEU A 305 11.79 -7.67 10.25
CA LEU A 305 10.77 -7.54 9.22
C LEU A 305 9.40 -7.86 9.82
N ALA A 306 8.52 -6.85 9.86
CA ALA A 306 7.12 -6.99 10.22
C ALA A 306 6.30 -7.51 9.04
N LEU A 307 5.52 -8.57 9.28
CA LEU A 307 4.79 -9.31 8.26
C LEU A 307 3.33 -9.45 8.63
N LEU A 308 2.46 -9.00 7.71
CA LEU A 308 1.03 -9.25 7.75
C LEU A 308 0.62 -10.21 6.66
N TYR A 309 -0.17 -11.21 7.01
CA TYR A 309 -0.76 -12.15 6.06
C TYR A 309 -2.27 -12.22 6.21
N TYR A 310 -3.01 -12.44 5.12
CA TYR A 310 -4.43 -12.78 5.25
C TYR A 310 -4.57 -14.20 5.82
N ARG A 311 -5.42 -14.37 6.84
CA ARG A 311 -5.74 -15.70 7.40
C ARG A 311 -6.38 -16.65 6.39
N SER A 312 -7.11 -16.10 5.43
CA SER A 312 -7.77 -16.85 4.35
C SER A 312 -7.87 -16.00 3.10
N GLY A 313 -7.93 -16.65 1.94
CA GLY A 313 -8.02 -15.96 0.65
C GLY A 313 -7.60 -16.86 -0.51
N ASN A 314 -7.90 -16.42 -1.73
CA ASN A 314 -7.41 -17.05 -2.95
C ASN A 314 -6.04 -16.43 -3.31
N ASN A 315 -5.03 -16.78 -2.52
CA ASN A 315 -3.67 -16.26 -2.66
C ASN A 315 -2.83 -17.16 -3.58
N SER A 316 -1.69 -16.65 -4.05
CA SER A 316 -0.73 -17.43 -4.84
C SER A 316 -0.05 -18.52 -4.01
N MET A 317 0.13 -18.29 -2.70
CA MET A 317 0.77 -19.21 -1.78
C MET A 317 -0.08 -19.41 -0.51
N SER A 318 -0.06 -20.62 0.04
CA SER A 318 -0.63 -20.88 1.37
C SER A 318 0.26 -20.26 2.45
N LEU A 319 -0.31 -20.03 3.64
CA LEU A 319 0.48 -19.55 4.78
C LEU A 319 1.60 -20.53 5.14
N ASP A 320 1.29 -21.82 5.21
CA ASP A 320 2.27 -22.85 5.59
C ASP A 320 3.47 -22.88 4.63
N SER A 321 3.21 -22.86 3.31
CA SER A 321 4.28 -22.81 2.31
C SER A 321 5.09 -21.52 2.37
N LEU A 322 4.46 -20.39 2.69
CA LEU A 322 5.18 -19.13 2.83
C LEU A 322 6.12 -19.16 4.04
N GLU A 323 5.67 -19.72 5.16
CA GLU A 323 6.51 -19.86 6.34
C GLU A 323 7.68 -20.81 6.13
N GLU A 324 7.51 -21.87 5.34
CA GLU A 324 8.62 -22.74 4.93
C GLU A 324 9.70 -21.98 4.16
N TYR A 325 9.34 -21.00 3.31
CA TYR A 325 10.33 -20.14 2.64
C TYR A 325 11.03 -19.20 3.62
N PHE A 326 10.29 -18.54 4.52
CA PHE A 326 10.90 -17.67 5.53
C PHE A 326 11.86 -18.45 6.43
N GLN A 327 11.49 -19.65 6.87
CA GLN A 327 12.32 -20.48 7.75
C GLN A 327 13.64 -20.95 7.11
N GLN A 328 13.79 -20.87 5.78
CA GLN A 328 15.05 -21.19 5.11
C GLN A 328 16.14 -20.12 5.33
N GLY A 329 15.74 -18.86 5.61
CA GLY A 329 16.69 -17.73 5.71
C GLY A 329 16.45 -16.77 6.88
N MET A 330 15.32 -16.89 7.56
CA MET A 330 14.90 -16.00 8.65
C MET A 330 14.21 -16.77 9.77
N LYS A 331 14.40 -16.31 11.01
CA LYS A 331 13.67 -16.80 12.18
C LYS A 331 12.30 -16.12 12.23
N LEU A 332 11.24 -16.87 11.96
CA LEU A 332 9.87 -16.39 11.98
C LEU A 332 9.20 -16.63 13.35
N ARG A 333 8.49 -15.62 13.87
CA ARG A 333 7.63 -15.74 15.06
C ARG A 333 6.29 -15.05 14.83
N ARG A 334 5.19 -15.76 15.14
CA ARG A 334 3.83 -15.20 15.19
C ARG A 334 3.54 -14.58 16.56
N PHE A 335 2.65 -13.60 16.59
CA PHE A 335 2.08 -13.06 17.82
C PHE A 335 0.63 -12.63 17.59
N GLU A 336 -0.11 -12.43 18.68
CA GLU A 336 -1.49 -11.92 18.61
C GLU A 336 -1.50 -10.40 18.79
N PRO A 337 -2.25 -9.65 17.96
CA PRO A 337 -2.29 -8.20 18.03
C PRO A 337 -3.09 -7.72 19.25
N GLU A 338 -2.64 -6.62 19.87
CA GLU A 338 -3.38 -5.92 20.92
C GLU A 338 -4.37 -4.92 20.31
N ALA A 339 -3.89 -4.12 19.35
CA ALA A 339 -4.70 -3.17 18.60
C ALA A 339 -5.27 -3.83 17.34
N ALA A 340 -6.54 -3.59 17.00
CA ALA A 340 -7.04 -4.10 15.72
C ALA A 340 -8.24 -3.33 15.17
N TYR A 341 -8.17 -3.05 13.86
CA TYR A 341 -9.32 -2.61 13.08
C TYR A 341 -10.18 -3.81 12.64
N THR A 342 -9.54 -4.89 12.18
CA THR A 342 -10.18 -6.18 11.87
C THR A 342 -9.32 -7.35 12.40
N PRO A 343 -9.42 -7.72 13.69
CA PRO A 343 -8.49 -8.64 14.35
C PRO A 343 -8.47 -10.04 13.71
N SER A 344 -9.58 -10.50 13.16
CA SER A 344 -9.68 -11.83 12.53
C SER A 344 -9.19 -11.89 11.09
N ARG A 345 -8.75 -10.77 10.50
CA ARG A 345 -8.34 -10.74 9.09
C ARG A 345 -6.90 -11.17 8.88
N PHE A 346 -6.02 -10.81 9.80
CA PHE A 346 -4.58 -10.91 9.61
C PHE A 346 -3.91 -11.86 10.60
N VAL A 347 -2.82 -12.48 10.15
CA VAL A 347 -1.78 -13.08 10.98
C VAL A 347 -0.65 -12.06 11.12
N TYR A 348 -0.18 -11.84 12.34
CA TYR A 348 0.93 -10.94 12.65
C TYR A 348 2.18 -11.77 12.89
N SER A 349 3.28 -11.42 12.23
CA SER A 349 4.54 -12.13 12.34
C SER A 349 5.74 -11.21 12.24
N VAL A 350 6.83 -11.61 12.87
CA VAL A 350 8.14 -10.95 12.79
C VAL A 350 9.13 -11.96 12.24
N ALA A 351 9.92 -11.56 11.24
CA ALA A 351 11.04 -12.32 10.74
C ALA A 351 12.35 -11.60 11.04
N SER A 352 13.29 -12.30 11.66
CA SER A 352 14.64 -11.80 11.95
C SER A 352 15.66 -12.55 11.08
N PRO A 353 16.72 -11.90 10.56
CA PRO A 353 17.79 -12.57 9.83
C PRO A 353 18.39 -13.74 10.64
N LEU A 354 18.72 -14.84 9.97
CA LEU A 354 19.52 -15.91 10.58
C LEU A 354 20.98 -15.47 10.62
N ILE A 355 21.54 -15.31 11.81
CA ILE A 355 22.96 -15.02 11.99
C ILE A 355 23.74 -16.26 11.52
N VAL A 356 24.52 -16.11 10.43
CA VAL A 356 25.56 -17.09 10.11
C VAL A 356 26.77 -16.68 10.95
N SER A 357 26.95 -17.35 12.09
CA SER A 357 28.13 -17.21 12.96
C SER A 357 29.41 -17.65 12.27
#